data_AF-A0A2V8FWC5-F1
#
_entry.id   AF-A0A2V8FWC5-F1
#
_cell.length_a   1.000
_cell.length_b   1.000
_cell.length_c   1.000
_cell.angle_alpha   90.00
_cell.angle_beta   90.00
_cell.angle_gamma   90.00
#
_symmetry.space_group_name_H-M   'P 1'
#
loop_
_entity.id
_entity.type
_entity.pdbx_description
1 polymer ?
#
loop_
_entity_poly.entity_id
_entity_poly.type
_entity_poly.pdbx_seq_one_letter_code
_entity_poly.pdbx_strand_id
1 'polypeptide(L)' 'STADPLAAIEQWVENGKAPTEIIASHMSGGVADRTRPLCPYPQIAEYKGTGSIDEAASFVCKAP' A
#
# COMPACT_ATOMS: atom_id res chain seq x y z
N SER A 1 10.42 -0.70 -6.91
CA SER A 1 9.49 -0.59 -5.79
C SER A 1 9.62 -1.80 -4.88
N THR A 2 9.45 -1.64 -3.57
CA THR A 2 9.55 -2.69 -2.54
C THR A 2 8.23 -2.81 -1.79
N ALA A 3 7.82 -4.03 -1.47
CA ALA A 3 6.68 -4.38 -0.61
C ALA A 3 6.99 -5.74 0.05
N ASP A 4 6.32 -6.09 1.15
CA ASP A 4 6.45 -7.40 1.81
C ASP A 4 5.17 -8.23 1.66
N PRO A 5 4.97 -8.88 0.49
CA PRO A 5 3.82 -9.74 0.27
C PRO A 5 3.89 -11.04 1.07
N LEU A 6 5.08 -11.49 1.48
CA LEU A 6 5.23 -12.73 2.24
C LEU A 6 4.62 -12.58 3.63
N ALA A 7 4.97 -11.50 4.34
CA ALA A 7 4.36 -11.20 5.64
C ALA A 7 2.82 -11.07 5.54
N ALA A 8 2.30 -10.49 4.45
CA ALA A 8 0.87 -10.40 4.23
C ALA A 8 0.21 -11.79 4.02
N ILE A 9 0.87 -12.69 3.29
CA ILE A 9 0.41 -14.08 3.10
C ILE A 9 0.46 -14.86 4.42
N GLU A 10 1.53 -14.73 5.20
CA GLU A 10 1.65 -15.36 6.52
C GLU A 10 0.50 -14.93 7.45
N GLN A 11 0.24 -13.63 7.56
CA GLN A 11 -0.88 -13.10 8.34
C GLN A 11 -2.23 -13.62 7.85
N TRP A 12 -2.41 -13.75 6.54
CA TRP A 12 -3.64 -14.27 5.99
C TRP A 12 -3.82 -15.77 6.29
N VAL A 13 -2.82 -16.59 5.97
CA VAL A 13 -2.91 -18.04 6.09
C VAL A 13 -2.96 -18.48 7.54
N GLU A 14 -2.11 -17.91 8.41
CA GLU A 14 -1.97 -18.36 9.79
C GLU A 14 -3.00 -17.71 10.73
N ASN A 15 -3.38 -16.45 10.46
CA ASN A 15 -4.21 -15.67 11.38
C ASN A 15 -5.58 -15.29 10.79
N GLY A 16 -5.88 -15.71 9.55
CA GLY A 16 -7.13 -15.34 8.87
C GLY A 16 -7.25 -13.86 8.52
N LYS A 17 -6.14 -13.11 8.58
CA LYS A 17 -6.13 -11.65 8.36
C LYS A 17 -5.76 -11.33 6.92
N ALA A 18 -6.75 -11.32 6.04
CA ALA A 18 -6.55 -10.85 4.68
C ALA A 18 -6.15 -9.35 4.66
N PRO A 19 -5.16 -8.95 3.85
CA PRO A 19 -4.73 -7.56 3.79
C PRO A 19 -5.81 -6.68 3.14
N THR A 20 -6.17 -5.59 3.79
CA THR A 20 -7.02 -4.55 3.19
C THR A 20 -6.23 -3.63 2.27
N GLU A 21 -4.91 -3.56 2.46
CA GLU A 21 -3.94 -2.89 1.60
C GLU A 21 -2.54 -3.45 1.88
N ILE A 22 -1.61 -3.26 0.95
CA ILE A 22 -0.18 -3.54 1.16
C ILE A 22 0.60 -2.28 0.82
N ILE A 23 1.37 -1.72 1.76
CA ILE A 23 2.15 -0.51 1.49
C ILE A 23 3.37 -0.86 0.63
N ALA A 24 3.47 -0.21 -0.54
CA ALA A 24 4.61 -0.31 -1.44
C ALA A 24 5.40 0.99 -1.46
N SER A 25 6.72 0.88 -1.50
CA SER A 25 7.64 2.01 -1.63
C SER A 25 8.27 2.03 -3.02
N HIS A 26 8.30 3.16 -3.69
CA HIS A 26 9.24 3.44 -4.76
C HIS A 26 10.60 3.77 -4.13
N MET A 27 11.68 3.38 -4.81
CA MET A 27 13.04 3.53 -4.31
C MET A 27 13.89 4.23 -5.37
N SER A 28 14.55 5.32 -4.99
CA SER A 28 15.51 6.05 -5.82
C SER A 28 16.85 6.13 -5.08
N GLY A 29 17.92 5.64 -5.72
CA GLY A 29 19.25 5.63 -5.09
C GLY A 29 19.33 4.84 -3.77
N GLY A 30 18.46 3.83 -3.59
CA GLY A 30 18.40 3.04 -2.36
C GLY A 30 17.59 3.69 -1.22
N VAL A 31 16.99 4.86 -1.44
CA VAL A 31 16.13 5.55 -0.48
C VAL A 31 14.68 5.52 -0.96
N ALA A 32 13.74 5.29 -0.04
CA ALA A 32 12.32 5.40 -0.34
C ALA A 32 11.95 6.87 -0.55
N ASP A 33 11.46 7.21 -1.74
CA ASP A 33 11.08 8.58 -2.12
C ASP A 33 9.58 8.75 -2.29
N ARG A 34 8.82 7.64 -2.45
CA ARG A 34 7.36 7.66 -2.55
C ARG A 34 6.75 6.36 -2.04
N THR A 35 5.62 6.44 -1.36
CA THR A 35 4.87 5.27 -0.89
C THR A 35 3.41 5.30 -1.37
N ARG A 36 2.83 4.13 -1.65
CA ARG A 36 1.42 3.96 -2.03
C ARG A 36 0.82 2.69 -1.43
N PRO A 37 -0.45 2.71 -1.02
CA PRO A 37 -1.17 1.48 -0.74
C PRO A 37 -1.48 0.74 -2.06
N LEU A 38 -1.10 -0.53 -2.13
CA LEU A 38 -1.60 -1.46 -3.12
C LEU A 38 -2.99 -1.92 -2.67
N CYS A 39 -3.98 -1.64 -3.50
CA CYS A 39 -5.37 -1.91 -3.18
C CYS A 39 -5.83 -3.26 -3.76
N PRO A 40 -6.65 -4.03 -3.03
CA PRO A 40 -7.29 -5.22 -3.56
C PRO A 40 -8.18 -4.85 -4.75
N TYR A 41 -8.07 -5.60 -5.86
CA TYR A 41 -8.95 -5.39 -7.00
C TYR A 41 -10.42 -5.54 -6.60
N PRO A 42 -11.34 -4.67 -7.08
CA PRO A 42 -11.17 -3.61 -8.08
C PRO A 42 -10.82 -2.22 -7.52
N GLN A 43 -10.45 -2.09 -6.24
CA GLN A 43 -10.18 -0.80 -5.63
C GLN A 43 -8.93 -0.13 -6.19
N ILE A 44 -8.91 1.20 -6.14
CA ILE A 44 -7.79 2.06 -6.53
C ILE A 44 -7.36 2.96 -5.36
N ALA A 45 -6.08 3.34 -5.34
CA ALA A 45 -5.55 4.27 -4.35
C ALA A 45 -5.94 5.71 -4.72
N GLU A 46 -6.87 6.31 -3.96
CA GLU A 46 -7.34 7.67 -4.16
C GLU A 46 -6.69 8.62 -3.15
N TYR A 47 -6.19 9.77 -3.63
CA TYR A 47 -5.63 10.80 -2.75
C TYR A 47 -6.74 11.47 -1.94
N LYS A 48 -6.51 11.65 -0.63
CA LYS A 48 -7.50 12.24 0.30
C LYS A 48 -7.74 13.74 0.08
N GLY A 49 -6.96 14.39 -0.79
CA GLY A 49 -7.01 15.84 -1.04
C GLY A 49 -6.09 16.65 -0.13
N THR A 50 -5.54 16.05 0.93
CA THR A 50 -4.64 16.67 1.90
C THR A 50 -3.46 15.75 2.25
N GLY A 51 -2.33 16.33 2.65
CA GLY A 51 -1.12 15.60 2.99
C GLY A 51 -0.11 15.57 1.84
N SER A 52 1.02 14.90 2.05
CA SER A 52 2.02 14.75 0.99
C SER A 52 1.53 13.78 -0.08
N ILE A 53 1.68 14.12 -1.36
CA ILE A 53 1.46 13.17 -2.44
C ILE A 53 2.52 12.08 -2.46
N ASP A 54 3.59 12.14 -1.67
CA ASP A 54 4.60 11.08 -1.63
C ASP A 54 4.38 10.07 -0.50
N GLU A 55 3.39 10.30 0.37
CA GLU A 55 3.11 9.47 1.53
C GLU A 55 1.84 8.63 1.35
N ALA A 56 1.92 7.32 1.59
CA ALA A 56 0.79 6.40 1.51
C ALA A 56 -0.34 6.79 2.49
N ALA A 57 -0.01 7.40 3.62
CA ALA A 57 -0.98 7.91 4.60
C ALA A 57 -1.96 8.94 4.02
N SER A 58 -1.60 9.61 2.92
CA SER A 58 -2.45 10.56 2.21
C SER A 58 -3.39 9.90 1.20
N PHE A 59 -3.38 8.58 1.08
CA PHE A 59 -4.20 7.80 0.14
C PHE A 59 -5.14 6.85 0.88
N VAL A 60 -6.20 6.42 0.21
CA VAL A 60 -7.14 5.41 0.70
C VAL A 60 -7.58 4.52 -0.46
N CYS A 61 -7.71 3.21 -0.23
CA CYS A 61 -8.30 2.30 -1.20
C CYS A 61 -9.82 2.53 -1.29
N LYS A 62 -10.30 2.84 -2.48
CA LYS A 62 -11.72 3.07 -2.78
C LYS A 62 -12.12 2.35 -4.06
N ALA A 63 -13.42 2.09 -4.23
CA ALA A 63 -13.95 1.67 -5.52
C ALA A 63 -13.62 2.74 -6.59
N PRO A 64 -13.41 2.35 -7.86
CA PRO A 64 -13.12 3.27 -8.96
C PRO A 64 -14.12 4.41 -9.12
#